data_AF-J9FKP1-F1
#
_entry.id   AF-J9FKP1-F1
#
_cell.length_a   1.000
_cell.length_b   1.000
_cell.length_c   1.000
_cell.angle_alpha   90.00
_cell.angle_beta   90.00
_cell.angle_gamma   90.00
#
_symmetry.space_group_name_H-M   'P 1'
#
loop_
_entity.id
_entity.type
_entity.pdbx_description
1 polymer ?
#
loop_
_entity_poly.entity_id
_entity_poly.type
_entity_poly.pdbx_seq_one_letter_code
_entity_poly.pdbx_strand_id
1 'polypeptide(L)' 'MQPYYLLQESLLRRNLSLIQSVAERAGVEFILAFKAFALWKTFPVFREYIRHTTASSPYEARLAFEEFGSKAHTYSP' A
#
# COMPACT_ATOMS: atom_id res chain seq x y z
N MET A 1 -17.70 7.31 24.84
CA MET A 1 -17.32 6.65 23.57
C MET A 1 -16.19 7.49 22.97
N GLN A 2 -15.02 6.91 22.70
CA GLN A 2 -13.86 7.64 22.15
C GLN A 2 -13.84 7.50 20.62
N PRO A 3 -13.33 8.51 19.86
CA PRO A 3 -13.18 8.40 18.42
C PRO A 3 -12.11 7.36 18.07
N TYR A 4 -12.40 6.52 17.08
CA TYR A 4 -11.44 5.55 16.53
C TYR A 4 -11.63 5.42 15.02
N TYR A 5 -10.55 5.04 14.33
CA TYR A 5 -10.62 4.64 12.93
C TYR A 5 -10.84 3.14 12.85
N LEU A 6 -11.93 2.71 12.20
CA LEU A 6 -12.23 1.30 11.97
C LEU A 6 -11.84 0.91 10.55
N LEU A 7 -10.90 -0.02 10.42
CA LEU A 7 -10.58 -0.65 9.15
C LEU A 7 -11.25 -2.03 9.11
N GLN A 8 -12.03 -2.27 8.04
CA GLN A 8 -12.60 -3.59 7.77
C GLN A 8 -11.77 -4.30 6.70
N GLU A 9 -11.10 -5.37 7.09
CA GLU A 9 -10.20 -6.12 6.18
C GLU A 9 -10.94 -6.67 4.95
N SER A 10 -12.19 -7.11 5.10
CA SER A 10 -13.00 -7.62 3.98
C SER A 10 -13.23 -6.56 2.90
N LEU A 11 -13.48 -5.30 3.29
CA LEU A 11 -13.63 -4.20 2.34
C LEU A 11 -12.28 -3.80 1.72
N LEU A 12 -11.19 -3.83 2.49
CA LEU A 12 -9.85 -3.60 1.98
C LEU A 12 -9.49 -4.62 0.89
N ARG A 13 -9.69 -5.91 1.17
CA ARG A 13 -9.44 -7.01 0.22
C ARG A 13 -10.30 -6.89 -1.03
N ARG A 14 -11.58 -6.53 -0.90
CA ARG A 14 -12.46 -6.26 -2.05
C ARG A 14 -11.89 -5.17 -2.96
N ASN A 15 -11.40 -4.07 -2.38
CA ASN A 15 -10.79 -2.98 -3.14
C ASN A 15 -9.50 -3.44 -3.83
N LEU A 16 -8.63 -4.16 -3.12
CA LEU A 16 -7.38 -4.67 -3.67
C LEU A 16 -7.59 -5.68 -4.80
N SER A 17 -8.57 -6.59 -4.66
CA SER A 17 -8.97 -7.51 -5.73
C SER A 17 -9.47 -6.78 -6.96
N LEU A 18 -10.26 -5.69 -6.79
CA LEU A 18 -10.70 -4.88 -7.92
C LEU A 18 -9.51 -4.22 -8.64
N ILE A 19 -8.61 -3.59 -7.88
CA ILE A 19 -7.42 -2.92 -8.43
C ILE A 19 -6.52 -3.93 -9.14
N GLN A 20 -6.25 -5.08 -8.53
CA GLN A 20 -5.49 -6.18 -9.15
C GLN A 20 -6.12 -6.62 -10.47
N SER A 21 -7.44 -6.82 -10.51
CA SER A 21 -8.12 -7.19 -11.75
C SER A 21 -7.94 -6.15 -12.87
N VAL A 22 -7.91 -4.86 -12.53
CA VAL A 22 -7.69 -3.77 -13.50
C VAL A 22 -6.24 -3.79 -13.97
N ALA A 23 -5.29 -3.93 -13.04
CA ALA A 23 -3.87 -3.99 -13.34
C ALA A 23 -3.53 -5.17 -14.27
N GLU A 24 -4.09 -6.36 -14.00
CA GLU A 24 -3.92 -7.56 -14.83
C GLU A 24 -4.47 -7.37 -16.24
N ARG A 25 -5.70 -6.85 -16.38
CA ARG A 25 -6.30 -6.60 -17.71
C ARG A 25 -5.56 -5.54 -18.51
N ALA A 26 -4.96 -4.56 -17.83
CA ALA A 26 -4.20 -3.49 -18.47
C ALA A 26 -2.71 -3.85 -18.68
N GLY A 27 -2.22 -4.96 -18.11
CA GLY A 27 -0.80 -5.34 -18.18
C GLY A 27 0.13 -4.37 -17.46
N VAL A 28 -0.33 -3.77 -16.37
CA VAL A 28 0.41 -2.77 -15.58
C VAL A 28 0.62 -3.25 -14.14
N GLU A 29 1.60 -2.67 -13.45
CA GLU A 29 1.75 -2.79 -12.01
C GLU A 29 1.10 -1.59 -11.31
N PHE A 30 0.41 -1.84 -10.20
CA PHE A 30 -0.01 -0.77 -9.28
C PHE A 30 0.89 -0.76 -8.04
N ILE A 31 1.16 0.42 -7.50
CA ILE A 31 2.02 0.63 -6.33
C ILE A 31 1.27 1.40 -5.25
N LEU A 32 1.54 1.09 -3.98
CA LEU A 32 0.90 1.78 -2.85
C LEU A 32 1.61 3.11 -2.57
N ALA A 33 0.87 4.21 -2.62
CA ALA A 33 1.38 5.53 -2.26
C ALA A 33 1.20 5.85 -0.77
N PHE A 34 2.31 5.94 -0.03
CA PHE A 34 2.28 6.16 1.42
C PHE A 34 1.73 7.52 1.85
N LYS A 35 1.84 8.53 0.98
CA LYS A 35 1.22 9.84 1.20
C LYS A 35 -0.30 9.76 1.39
N ALA A 36 -0.95 8.73 0.83
CA ALA A 36 -2.40 8.52 0.95
C ALA A 36 -2.75 7.46 2.01
N PHE A 37 -1.95 6.40 2.13
CA PHE A 37 -2.22 5.31 3.06
C PHE A 37 -0.93 4.63 3.54
N ALA A 38 -0.70 4.67 4.85
CA ALA A 38 0.50 4.13 5.50
C ALA A 38 0.16 3.36 6.80
N LEU A 39 -1.04 2.76 6.90
CA LEU A 39 -1.40 1.91 8.05
C LEU A 39 -0.68 0.55 7.95
N TRP A 40 0.58 0.55 8.35
CA TRP A 40 1.55 -0.53 8.16
C TRP A 40 1.15 -1.89 8.71
N LYS A 41 0.29 -1.94 9.75
CA LYS A 41 -0.31 -3.20 10.23
C LYS A 41 -1.12 -3.96 9.18
N THR A 42 -1.55 -3.29 8.12
CA THR A 42 -2.28 -3.91 6.99
C THR A 42 -1.37 -4.35 5.85
N PHE A 43 -0.08 -4.02 5.86
CA PHE A 43 0.84 -4.36 4.78
C PHE A 43 0.95 -5.87 4.50
N PRO A 44 0.81 -6.80 5.47
CA PRO A 44 0.69 -8.23 5.16
C PRO A 44 -0.43 -8.55 4.15
N VAL A 45 -1.58 -7.87 4.25
CA VAL A 45 -2.68 -8.02 3.28
C VAL A 45 -2.31 -7.42 1.94
N PHE A 46 -1.73 -6.22 1.90
CA PHE A 46 -1.30 -5.59 0.64
C PHE A 46 -0.29 -6.44 -0.14
N ARG A 47 0.63 -7.12 0.55
CA ARG A 47 1.64 -7.99 -0.06
C ARG A 47 1.05 -9.19 -0.82
N GLU A 48 -0.20 -9.54 -0.58
CA GLU A 48 -0.91 -10.55 -1.38
C GLU A 48 -1.28 -10.04 -2.79
N TYR A 49 -1.28 -8.71 -3.00
CA TYR A 49 -1.75 -8.07 -4.23
C TYR A 49 -0.68 -7.24 -4.96
N ILE A 50 0.31 -6.70 -4.23
CA ILE A 50 1.37 -5.83 -4.77
C ILE A 50 2.74 -6.14 -4.16
N ARG A 51 3.80 -5.75 -4.88
CA ARG A 51 5.18 -5.94 -4.44
C ARG A 51 5.88 -4.63 -4.10
N HIS A 52 5.42 -3.51 -4.64
CA HIS A 52 6.14 -2.24 -4.60
C HIS A 52 5.29 -1.10 -4.04
N THR A 53 5.97 -0.14 -3.43
CA THR A 53 5.36 1.08 -2.87
C THR A 53 6.04 2.31 -3.47
N THR A 54 5.40 3.46 -3.34
CA THR A 54 6.01 4.76 -3.67
C THR A 54 6.10 5.63 -2.43
N ALA A 55 7.27 6.24 -2.26
CA ALA A 55 7.64 7.08 -1.14
C ALA A 55 8.00 8.49 -1.63
N SER A 56 7.58 9.48 -0.86
CA SER A 56 7.79 10.91 -1.09
C SER A 56 8.64 11.60 -0.02
N SER A 57 9.23 10.81 0.89
CA SER A 57 10.17 11.28 1.91
C SER A 57 11.11 10.15 2.37
N PRO A 58 12.25 10.47 3.02
CA PRO A 58 13.12 9.45 3.61
C PRO A 58 12.43 8.53 4.63
N TYR A 59 11.47 9.07 5.41
CA TYR A 59 10.71 8.26 6.37
C TYR A 59 9.74 7.30 5.70
N GLU A 60 9.10 7.71 4.61
CA GLU A 60 8.26 6.81 3.80
C GLU A 60 9.12 5.73 3.13
N ALA A 61 10.31 6.07 2.63
CA ALA A 61 11.23 5.09 2.07
C ALA A 61 11.70 4.08 3.12
N ARG A 62 11.99 4.55 4.34
CA ARG A 62 12.33 3.69 5.48
C ARG A 62 11.16 2.78 5.86
N LEU A 63 9.93 3.31 5.90
CA LEU A 63 8.72 2.52 6.18
C LEU A 63 8.52 1.39 5.14
N ALA A 64 8.81 1.65 3.87
CA ALA A 64 8.74 0.63 2.83
C ALA A 64 9.72 -0.50 3.11
N PHE A 65 10.95 -0.13 3.46
CA PHE A 65 12.01 -1.08 3.74
C PHE A 65 11.73 -1.93 4.99
N GLU A 66 11.34 -1.27 6.09
CA GLU A 66 11.17 -1.92 7.40
C GLU A 66 9.86 -2.72 7.49
N GLU A 67 8.73 -2.15 7.06
CA GLU A 67 7.40 -2.72 7.32
C GLU A 67 6.76 -3.36 6.09
N PHE A 68 7.02 -2.80 4.89
CA PHE A 68 6.51 -3.40 3.66
C PHE A 68 7.44 -4.49 3.12
N GLY A 69 8.73 -4.45 3.44
CA GLY A 69 9.73 -5.43 3.01
C GLY A 69 10.17 -5.26 1.55
N SER A 70 10.03 -4.06 0.98
CA SER A 70 10.50 -3.77 -0.38
C SER A 70 11.15 -2.39 -0.48
N LYS A 71 12.00 -2.20 -1.49
CA LYS A 71 12.47 -0.85 -1.84
C LYS A 71 11.31 -0.06 -2.45
N ALA A 72 11.14 1.18 -2.03
CA ALA A 72 10.15 2.07 -2.62
C ALA A 72 10.67 2.72 -3.92
N HIS A 73 9.75 3.00 -4.84
CA HIS A 73 9.95 4.04 -5.83
C HIS A 73 9.94 5.40 -5.12
N THR A 74 10.98 6.21 -5.29
CA THR A 74 11.12 7.47 -4.53
C THR A 74 10.93 8.70 -5.42
N TYR A 75 10.25 9.71 -4.90
CA TYR A 75 10.16 11.04 -5.50
C TYR A 75 10.25 12.12 -4.42
N SER A 76 11.22 13.05 -4.51
CA SER A 76 11.30 14.23 -3.65
C SER A 76 11.52 15.44 -4.54
N PRO A 77 10.63 16.45 -4.50
CA PRO A 77 10.84 17.73 -5.20
C PRO A 77 12.11 18.45 -4.72
#